data_AF-A0A0B2PX20-F1
#
_entry.id   AF-A0A0B2PX20-F1
#
_cell.length_a   1.000
_cell.length_b   1.000
_cell.length_c   1.000
_cell.angle_alpha   90.00
_cell.angle_beta   90.00
_cell.angle_gamma   90.00
#
_symmetry.space_group_name_H-M   'P 1'
#
loop_
_entity.id
_entity.type
_entity.pdbx_description
1 polymer ?
#
loop_
_entity_poly.entity_id
_entity_poly.type
_entity_poly.pdbx_seq_one_letter_code
_entity_poly.pdbx_strand_id
1 'polypeptide(L)'
;MFFFIFQVFTWYGATIEMDGATETDYTADVTPMVSYVNLHVVLDGRRSRAKASPPDDSGSSQGPRVIVVGPTDSRKSTLSRMLLSWAVKQGWKPIFVDLDIGQGSITIPKCIAATPIEMSIDPVEGIPLEMPLVYYYGHTTPSWQHYINFHWFELLKSSVVHEGNENPITKRIFLFCINNVELYKVLVKELAGVIDRQFTGNVESRALGMVINTMGWIEGVGYDVIGL
;
A
#
# COMPACT_ATOMS: atom_id res chain seq x y z
N MET A 1 2.81 17.90 -22.34
CA MET A 1 3.39 16.63 -22.84
C MET A 1 3.57 15.75 -21.63
N PHE A 2 2.88 14.60 -21.57
CA PHE A 2 3.09 13.64 -20.48
C PHE A 2 4.26 12.74 -20.86
N PHE A 3 5.25 12.66 -19.97
CA PHE A 3 6.39 11.77 -20.15
C PHE A 3 6.15 10.50 -19.34
N PHE A 4 6.24 9.35 -19.99
CA PHE A 4 6.15 8.05 -19.32
C PHE A 4 7.56 7.50 -19.12
N ILE A 5 7.84 7.06 -17.89
CA ILE A 5 9.07 6.36 -17.55
C ILE A 5 8.71 4.91 -17.28
N PHE A 6 9.22 4.00 -18.10
CA PHE A 6 9.07 2.57 -17.93
C PHE A 6 10.41 1.87 -18.11
N GLN A 7 10.46 0.61 -17.71
CA GLN A 7 11.64 -0.23 -17.89
C GLN A 7 11.19 -1.59 -18.38
N VAL A 8 11.89 -2.11 -19.37
CA VAL A 8 11.70 -3.47 -19.87
C VAL A 8 12.89 -4.30 -19.44
N PHE A 9 12.63 -5.49 -18.91
CA PHE A 9 13.65 -6.43 -18.46
C PHE A 9 13.46 -7.78 -19.14
N THR A 10 14.56 -8.44 -19.52
CA THR A 10 14.57 -9.79 -20.10
C THR A 10 15.60 -10.68 -19.39
N TRP A 11 15.23 -11.95 -19.16
CA TRP A 11 16.12 -12.97 -18.61
C TRP A 11 17.02 -13.63 -19.66
N TYR A 12 16.53 -13.73 -20.89
CA TYR A 12 17.15 -14.55 -21.94
C TYR A 12 17.55 -13.75 -23.19
N GLY A 13 17.46 -12.42 -23.12
CA GLY A 13 17.59 -11.54 -24.28
C GLY A 13 16.23 -11.28 -24.93
N ALA A 14 16.08 -10.10 -25.54
CA ALA A 14 14.91 -9.69 -26.28
C ALA A 14 15.31 -8.59 -27.27
N THR A 15 14.65 -8.54 -28.43
CA THR A 15 14.70 -7.40 -29.34
C THR A 15 13.47 -6.55 -29.11
N ILE A 16 13.65 -5.27 -28.81
CA ILE A 16 12.56 -4.32 -28.52
C ILE A 16 12.52 -3.31 -29.66
N GLU A 17 11.34 -3.11 -30.22
CA GLU A 17 11.06 -2.05 -31.18
C GLU A 17 10.27 -0.95 -30.48
N MET A 18 10.65 0.31 -30.70
CA MET A 18 10.00 1.48 -30.12
C MET A 18 9.61 2.45 -31.24
N ASP A 19 8.33 2.81 -31.27
CA ASP A 19 7.80 3.84 -32.16
C ASP A 19 7.36 5.06 -31.33
N GLY A 20 7.63 6.26 -31.84
CA GLY A 20 7.37 7.53 -31.17
C GLY A 20 8.62 8.27 -30.66
N ALA A 21 8.43 9.52 -30.24
CA ALA A 21 9.51 10.37 -29.76
C ALA A 21 9.92 10.01 -28.32
N THR A 22 11.20 9.75 -28.11
CA THR A 22 11.81 9.47 -26.80
C THR A 22 12.66 10.65 -26.34
N GLU A 23 12.63 10.95 -25.04
CA GLU A 23 13.56 11.92 -24.43
C GLU A 23 14.88 11.27 -24.03
N THR A 24 14.83 10.04 -23.50
CA THR A 24 16.01 9.28 -23.08
C THR A 24 15.76 7.79 -23.22
N ASP A 25 16.66 7.10 -23.91
CA ASP A 25 16.72 5.65 -24.03
C ASP A 25 18.13 5.16 -23.67
N TYR A 26 18.23 4.11 -22.86
CA TYR A 26 19.50 3.46 -22.54
C TYR A 26 19.26 2.02 -22.09
N THR A 27 20.29 1.18 -22.20
CA THR A 27 20.30 -0.18 -21.68
C THR A 27 21.18 -0.24 -20.43
N ALA A 28 20.67 -0.84 -19.36
CA ALA A 28 21.40 -1.06 -18.12
C ALA A 28 21.95 -2.48 -18.06
N ASP A 29 23.28 -2.64 -17.94
CA ASP A 29 23.93 -3.95 -17.85
C ASP A 29 23.82 -4.58 -16.45
N VAL A 30 23.71 -3.75 -15.41
CA VAL A 30 23.66 -4.19 -14.01
C VAL A 30 22.30 -3.84 -13.42
N THR A 31 21.56 -4.86 -12.99
CA THR A 31 20.24 -4.69 -12.38
C THR A 31 20.09 -5.54 -11.12
N PRO A 32 19.30 -5.10 -10.12
CA PRO A 32 19.05 -5.87 -8.89
C PRO A 32 18.01 -7.00 -9.09
N MET A 33 17.66 -7.35 -10.33
CA MET A 33 16.53 -8.23 -10.65
C MET A 33 16.69 -9.64 -10.07
N VAL A 34 17.92 -10.17 -10.02
CA VAL A 34 18.23 -11.46 -9.38
C VAL A 34 17.86 -11.43 -7.89
N SER A 35 18.20 -10.35 -7.18
CA SER A 35 17.86 -10.18 -5.77
C SER A 35 16.36 -10.11 -5.55
N TYR A 36 15.62 -9.44 -6.43
CA TYR A 36 14.16 -9.35 -6.34
C TYR A 36 13.47 -10.71 -6.58
N VAL A 37 13.95 -11.50 -7.54
CA VAL A 37 13.42 -12.85 -7.76
C VAL A 37 13.76 -13.79 -6.61
N ASN A 38 14.98 -13.74 -6.07
CA ASN A 38 15.36 -14.54 -4.90
C ASN A 38 14.45 -14.23 -3.70
N LEU A 39 14.13 -12.94 -3.48
CA LEU A 39 13.15 -12.54 -2.48
C LEU A 39 11.78 -13.18 -2.76
N HIS A 40 11.28 -13.08 -3.99
CA HIS A 40 10.01 -13.69 -4.37
C HIS A 40 9.95 -15.20 -4.09
N VAL A 41 11.01 -15.95 -4.41
CA VAL A 41 11.09 -17.40 -4.14
C VAL A 41 10.98 -17.70 -2.63
N VAL A 42 11.66 -16.92 -1.79
CA VAL A 42 11.56 -17.09 -0.33
C VAL A 42 10.14 -16.81 0.17
N LEU A 43 9.49 -15.78 -0.36
CA LEU A 43 8.11 -15.42 -0.01
C LEU A 43 7.12 -16.50 -0.47
N ASP A 44 7.30 -17.04 -1.66
CA ASP A 44 6.51 -18.15 -2.20
C ASP A 44 6.58 -19.41 -1.32
N GLY A 45 7.79 -19.78 -0.90
CA GLY A 45 7.98 -20.87 0.07
C GLY A 45 7.29 -20.60 1.42
N ARG A 46 7.25 -19.34 1.88
CA ARG A 46 6.51 -18.96 3.10
C ARG A 46 5.00 -19.10 2.91
N ARG A 47 4.45 -18.70 1.77
CA ARG A 47 3.02 -18.90 1.45
C ARG A 47 2.65 -20.38 1.44
N SER A 48 3.47 -21.21 0.79
CA SER A 48 3.25 -22.66 0.71
C SER A 48 3.23 -23.33 2.09
N ARG A 49 4.17 -22.95 2.98
CA ARG A 49 4.19 -23.44 4.36
C ARG A 49 2.98 -22.97 5.18
N ALA A 50 2.57 -21.72 5.01
CA ALA A 50 1.39 -21.18 5.65
C ALA A 50 0.11 -21.92 5.21
N LYS A 51 -0.02 -22.21 3.91
CA LYS A 51 -1.15 -22.97 3.36
C LYS A 51 -1.20 -24.42 3.85
N ALA A 52 -0.04 -25.04 4.07
CA ALA A 52 0.06 -26.42 4.55
C ALA A 52 -0.13 -26.57 6.07
N SER A 53 -0.20 -25.46 6.82
CA SER A 53 -0.30 -25.49 8.28
C SER A 53 -1.73 -25.77 8.74
N PRO A 54 -1.96 -26.70 9.69
CA PRO A 54 -3.30 -27.02 10.18
C PRO A 54 -3.94 -25.82 10.94
N PRO A 55 -5.28 -25.69 10.90
CA PRO A 55 -5.99 -24.55 11.47
C PRO A 55 -6.03 -24.52 13.01
N ASP A 56 -5.82 -25.66 13.68
CA ASP A 56 -6.01 -25.82 15.14
C ASP A 56 -4.75 -25.58 15.98
N ASP A 57 -3.61 -25.29 15.35
CA ASP A 57 -2.40 -24.97 16.10
C ASP A 57 -2.47 -23.51 16.57
N SER A 58 -2.23 -23.26 17.86
CA SER A 58 -2.30 -21.93 18.50
C SER A 58 -1.31 -20.90 17.93
N GLY A 59 -0.54 -21.29 16.92
CA GLY A 59 0.32 -20.44 16.09
C GLY A 59 0.17 -20.74 14.59
N SER A 60 -1.07 -20.90 14.07
CA SER A 60 -1.31 -21.15 12.65
C SER A 60 -0.46 -20.21 11.78
N SER A 61 0.37 -20.80 10.90
CA SER A 61 1.39 -20.06 10.16
C SER A 61 0.70 -19.08 9.20
N GLN A 62 1.05 -17.81 9.30
CA GLN A 62 0.55 -16.78 8.39
C GLN A 62 1.45 -16.65 7.16
N GLY A 63 0.84 -16.29 6.04
CA GLY A 63 1.53 -15.88 4.84
C GLY A 63 2.42 -14.66 5.11
N PRO A 64 3.45 -14.43 4.28
CA PRO A 64 4.41 -13.37 4.52
C PRO A 64 3.75 -11.99 4.41
N ARG A 65 3.97 -11.15 5.42
CA ARG A 65 3.66 -9.71 5.38
C ARG A 65 4.94 -8.95 5.10
N VAL A 66 5.04 -8.33 3.93
CA VAL A 66 6.26 -7.65 3.45
C VAL A 66 6.01 -6.16 3.43
N ILE A 67 6.83 -5.39 4.14
CA ILE A 67 6.82 -3.93 4.06
C ILE A 67 8.02 -3.45 3.24
N VAL A 68 7.77 -2.57 2.27
CA VAL A 68 8.79 -1.99 1.40
C VAL A 68 9.02 -0.55 1.84
N VAL A 69 10.19 -0.31 2.44
CA VAL A 69 10.58 0.97 3.04
C VAL A 69 11.81 1.55 2.35
N GLY A 70 11.93 2.87 2.34
CA GLY A 70 13.04 3.58 1.69
C GLY A 70 12.66 5.00 1.27
N PRO A 71 13.64 5.84 0.89
CA PRO A 71 13.40 7.25 0.58
C PRO A 71 12.51 7.41 -0.66
N THR A 72 12.05 8.63 -0.92
CA THR A 72 11.37 8.97 -2.18
C THR A 72 12.25 8.58 -3.38
N ASP A 73 11.63 8.20 -4.50
CA ASP A 73 12.30 7.82 -5.76
C ASP A 73 13.25 6.60 -5.69
N SER A 74 13.17 5.80 -4.62
CA SER A 74 13.89 4.51 -4.49
C SER A 74 13.19 3.32 -5.18
N ARG A 75 12.15 3.59 -6.00
CA ARG A 75 11.43 2.59 -6.81
C ARG A 75 10.65 1.54 -6.00
N LYS A 76 10.23 1.88 -4.77
CA LYS A 76 9.42 1.02 -3.89
C LYS A 76 8.16 0.48 -4.58
N SER A 77 7.38 1.35 -5.20
CA SER A 77 6.14 0.96 -5.91
C SER A 77 6.42 0.02 -7.09
N THR A 78 7.59 0.12 -7.73
CA THR A 78 8.02 -0.79 -8.80
C THR A 78 8.34 -2.17 -8.22
N LEU A 79 9.09 -2.24 -7.11
CA LEU A 79 9.37 -3.50 -6.43
C LEU A 79 8.09 -4.19 -5.94
N SER A 80 7.19 -3.44 -5.30
CA SER A 80 5.90 -3.95 -4.85
C SER A 80 5.10 -4.55 -6.01
N ARG A 81 5.01 -3.85 -7.14
CA ARG A 81 4.34 -4.35 -8.37
C ARG A 81 4.99 -5.62 -8.92
N MET A 82 6.32 -5.72 -8.93
CA MET A 82 7.01 -6.95 -9.36
C MET A 82 6.68 -8.14 -8.46
N LEU A 83 6.76 -7.96 -7.14
CA LEU A 83 6.46 -9.03 -6.16
C LEU A 83 5.01 -9.53 -6.26
N LEU A 84 4.06 -8.60 -6.43
CA LEU A 84 2.65 -8.91 -6.63
C LEU A 84 2.43 -9.65 -7.95
N SER A 85 2.99 -9.13 -9.05
CA SER A 85 2.85 -9.73 -10.38
C SER A 85 3.39 -11.16 -10.42
N TRP A 86 4.55 -11.42 -9.80
CA TRP A 86 5.08 -12.78 -9.72
C TRP A 86 4.24 -13.69 -8.83
N ALA A 87 3.71 -13.19 -7.71
CA ALA A 87 2.81 -13.96 -6.85
C ALA A 87 1.54 -14.40 -7.61
N VAL A 88 0.92 -13.49 -8.37
CA VAL A 88 -0.24 -13.79 -9.22
C VAL A 88 0.09 -14.80 -10.30
N LYS A 89 1.27 -14.69 -10.93
CA LYS A 89 1.74 -15.68 -11.92
C LYS A 89 1.90 -17.09 -11.33
N GLN A 90 2.17 -17.20 -10.02
CA GLN A 90 2.21 -18.46 -9.28
C GLN A 90 0.84 -18.90 -8.73
N GLY A 91 -0.24 -18.19 -9.08
CA GLY A 91 -1.60 -18.51 -8.65
C GLY A 91 -1.97 -17.99 -7.26
N TRP A 92 -1.12 -17.17 -6.63
CA TRP A 92 -1.45 -16.51 -5.37
C TRP A 92 -2.25 -15.23 -5.60
N LYS A 93 -3.06 -14.86 -4.60
CA LYS A 93 -3.85 -13.63 -4.60
C LYS A 93 -3.47 -12.71 -3.43
N PRO A 94 -2.23 -12.22 -3.36
CA PRO A 94 -1.78 -11.43 -2.21
C PRO A 94 -2.56 -10.12 -2.07
N ILE A 95 -2.64 -9.59 -0.85
CA ILE A 95 -3.16 -8.25 -0.62
C ILE A 95 -2.06 -7.23 -0.89
N PHE A 96 -2.34 -6.26 -1.75
CA PHE A 96 -1.52 -5.06 -1.87
C PHE A 96 -2.07 -3.99 -0.94
N VAL A 97 -1.20 -3.43 -0.11
CA VAL A 97 -1.50 -2.29 0.77
C VAL A 97 -0.63 -1.13 0.32
N ASP A 98 -1.25 0.00 0.02
CA ASP A 98 -0.56 1.23 -0.33
C ASP A 98 -0.80 2.27 0.75
N LEU A 99 0.27 2.56 1.48
CA LEU A 99 0.31 3.56 2.53
C LEU A 99 0.97 4.87 2.06
N ASP A 100 1.29 4.99 0.77
CA ASP A 100 1.82 6.23 0.20
C ASP A 100 0.69 7.21 -0.13
N ILE A 101 0.42 8.12 0.80
CA ILE A 101 -0.58 9.20 0.63
C ILE A 101 -0.14 10.29 -0.37
N GLY A 102 1.15 10.36 -0.72
CA GLY A 102 1.69 11.35 -1.64
C GLY A 102 1.56 10.91 -3.09
N GLN A 103 1.86 9.63 -3.36
CA GLN A 103 1.85 9.01 -4.68
C GLN A 103 1.01 7.72 -4.64
N GLY A 104 -0.31 7.89 -4.62
CA GLY A 104 -1.25 6.77 -4.58
C GLY A 104 -1.17 5.90 -5.84
N SER A 105 -0.87 4.62 -5.65
CA SER A 105 -0.79 3.58 -6.68
C SER A 105 -2.10 2.81 -6.87
N ILE A 106 -3.03 2.91 -5.90
CA ILE A 106 -4.34 2.22 -5.92
C ILE A 106 -5.47 3.19 -6.26
N THR A 107 -5.43 4.43 -5.76
CA THR A 107 -6.55 5.38 -5.91
C THR A 107 -6.01 6.80 -6.00
N ILE A 108 -6.91 7.78 -5.91
CA ILE A 108 -6.53 9.20 -5.86
C ILE A 108 -5.50 9.44 -4.74
N PRO A 109 -4.56 10.40 -4.93
CA PRO A 109 -3.65 10.81 -3.88
C PRO A 109 -4.41 11.20 -2.61
N LYS A 110 -3.72 11.19 -1.46
CA LYS A 110 -4.26 11.44 -0.11
C LYS A 110 -5.10 10.29 0.46
N CYS A 111 -4.97 9.10 -0.08
CA CYS A 111 -5.62 7.90 0.44
C CYS A 111 -4.58 6.88 0.88
N ILE A 112 -4.92 6.12 1.91
CA ILE A 112 -4.32 4.79 2.12
C ILE A 112 -5.33 3.76 1.65
N ALA A 113 -4.85 2.69 1.03
CA ALA A 113 -5.74 1.68 0.46
C ALA A 113 -5.17 0.28 0.54
N ALA A 114 -6.05 -0.71 0.47
CA ALA A 114 -5.68 -2.10 0.29
C ALA A 114 -6.60 -2.78 -0.72
N THR A 115 -6.05 -3.64 -1.57
CA THR A 115 -6.83 -4.41 -2.54
C THR A 115 -6.23 -5.80 -2.72
N PRO A 116 -7.04 -6.87 -2.84
CA PRO A 116 -6.54 -8.14 -3.34
C PRO A 116 -6.06 -7.97 -4.79
N ILE A 117 -4.94 -8.60 -5.13
CA ILE A 117 -4.46 -8.66 -6.51
C ILE A 117 -4.76 -10.06 -7.04
N GLU A 118 -5.84 -10.19 -7.80
CA GLU A 118 -6.31 -11.48 -8.32
C GLU A 118 -5.87 -11.75 -9.76
N MET A 119 -5.60 -10.69 -10.52
CA MET A 119 -5.24 -10.75 -11.93
C MET A 119 -3.89 -10.09 -12.18
N SER A 120 -3.26 -10.44 -13.31
CA SER A 120 -2.00 -9.84 -13.72
C SER A 120 -2.14 -8.32 -13.83
N ILE A 121 -1.20 -7.60 -13.23
CA ILE A 121 -1.13 -6.14 -13.32
C ILE A 121 -0.81 -5.76 -14.77
N ASP A 122 -1.66 -4.94 -15.37
CA ASP A 122 -1.44 -4.44 -16.72
C ASP A 122 -0.31 -3.39 -16.70
N PRO A 123 0.64 -3.41 -17.66
CA PRO A 123 1.74 -2.46 -17.67
C PRO A 123 1.30 -1.01 -17.91
N VAL A 124 0.15 -0.79 -18.52
CA VAL A 124 -0.41 0.54 -18.85
C VAL A 124 -1.49 0.93 -17.84
N GLU A 125 -2.51 0.08 -17.68
CA GLU A 125 -3.68 0.36 -16.81
C GLU A 125 -3.35 0.18 -15.32
N GLY A 126 -2.30 -0.57 -14.99
CA GLY A 126 -1.84 -0.77 -13.63
C GLY A 126 -2.67 -1.80 -12.86
N ILE A 127 -2.95 -1.50 -11.60
CA ILE A 127 -3.57 -2.44 -10.66
C ILE A 127 -5.08 -2.49 -10.91
N PRO A 128 -5.68 -3.67 -11.16
CA PRO A 128 -7.12 -3.78 -11.30
C PRO A 128 -7.81 -3.47 -9.96
N LEU A 129 -8.72 -2.50 -9.98
CA LEU A 129 -9.44 -2.01 -8.79
C LEU A 129 -10.83 -2.61 -8.71
N GLU A 130 -10.92 -3.89 -8.35
CA GLU A 130 -12.24 -4.54 -8.21
C GLU A 130 -12.92 -4.17 -6.89
N MET A 131 -12.24 -4.36 -5.76
CA MET A 131 -12.78 -4.11 -4.42
C MET A 131 -11.72 -3.52 -3.48
N PRO A 132 -11.24 -2.27 -3.72
CA PRO A 132 -10.28 -1.64 -2.84
C PRO A 132 -10.95 -1.15 -1.54
N LEU A 133 -10.33 -1.46 -0.41
CA LEU A 133 -10.62 -0.82 0.88
C LEU A 133 -9.82 0.48 0.96
N VAL A 134 -10.50 1.62 1.01
CA VAL A 134 -9.86 2.95 0.93
C VAL A 134 -10.22 3.80 2.14
N TYR A 135 -9.22 4.45 2.73
CA TYR A 135 -9.40 5.48 3.73
C TYR A 135 -8.81 6.80 3.23
N TYR A 136 -9.64 7.85 3.23
CA TYR A 136 -9.23 9.18 2.83
C TYR A 136 -8.56 9.91 3.98
N TYR A 137 -7.31 10.33 3.78
CA TYR A 137 -6.51 11.06 4.75
C TYR A 137 -6.61 12.58 4.59
N GLY A 138 -6.78 13.08 3.36
CA GLY A 138 -7.00 14.51 3.09
C GLY A 138 -5.76 15.36 2.83
N HIS A 139 -4.57 14.86 3.13
CA HIS A 139 -3.29 15.55 2.90
C HIS A 139 -2.29 14.68 2.13
N THR A 140 -1.30 15.30 1.48
CA THR A 140 -0.30 14.60 0.65
C THR A 140 0.96 14.20 1.42
N THR A 141 1.13 14.68 2.66
CA THR A 141 2.15 14.23 3.61
C THR A 141 1.56 14.26 5.02
N PRO A 142 2.04 13.41 5.95
CA PRO A 142 1.46 13.36 7.28
C PRO A 142 1.95 14.48 8.20
N SER A 143 2.97 15.22 7.77
CA SER A 143 3.55 16.36 8.49
C SER A 143 2.87 17.70 8.17
N TRP A 144 1.95 17.77 7.20
CA TRP A 144 1.30 19.03 6.82
C TRP A 144 0.46 19.58 7.97
N GLN A 145 0.98 20.52 8.76
CA GLN A 145 0.19 21.29 9.69
C GLN A 145 -0.44 22.46 8.93
N HIS A 146 -1.74 22.40 8.64
CA HIS A 146 -2.49 23.61 8.32
C HIS A 146 -3.19 24.10 9.57
N TYR A 147 -2.96 25.36 9.92
CA TYR A 147 -3.93 26.18 10.64
C TYR A 147 -5.20 26.22 9.79
N ILE A 148 -6.08 25.21 9.91
CA ILE A 148 -7.47 25.44 9.55
C ILE A 148 -7.90 26.58 10.47
N ASN A 149 -8.18 27.74 9.88
CA ASN A 149 -8.71 28.90 10.59
C ASN A 149 -9.80 28.40 11.55
N PHE A 150 -9.59 28.63 12.85
CA PHE A 150 -10.54 28.32 13.94
C PHE A 150 -12.00 28.68 13.58
N HIS A 151 -12.16 29.65 12.68
CA HIS A 151 -13.43 30.15 12.15
C HIS A 151 -14.25 29.13 11.33
N TRP A 152 -13.63 28.27 10.51
CA TRP A 152 -14.38 27.22 9.78
C TRP A 152 -14.75 26.05 10.69
N PHE A 153 -13.97 25.84 11.77
CA PHE A 153 -14.24 24.85 12.81
C PHE A 153 -15.46 25.23 13.65
N GLU A 154 -15.65 26.51 14.00
CA GLU A 154 -16.86 26.99 14.69
C GLU A 154 -18.14 26.87 13.83
N LEU A 155 -18.04 27.06 12.52
CA LEU A 155 -19.17 26.90 11.59
C LEU A 155 -19.59 25.44 11.37
N LEU A 156 -18.66 24.49 11.47
CA LEU A 156 -18.95 23.06 11.41
C LEU A 156 -19.53 22.52 12.74
N LYS A 157 -19.08 23.06 13.88
CA LYS A 157 -19.68 22.77 15.19
C LYS A 157 -21.16 23.18 15.24
N SER A 158 -21.51 24.35 14.70
CA SER A 158 -22.90 24.85 14.72
C SER A 158 -23.83 24.08 13.78
N SER A 159 -23.30 23.40 12.76
CA SER A 159 -24.11 22.67 11.78
C SER A 159 -24.41 21.21 12.17
N VAL A 160 -23.64 20.61 13.09
CA VAL A 160 -23.75 19.19 13.49
C VAL A 160 -24.26 19.02 14.94
N VAL A 161 -24.23 20.09 15.74
CA VAL A 161 -24.78 20.08 17.11
C VAL A 161 -26.14 20.79 17.13
N HIS A 162 -27.15 20.13 16.58
CA HIS A 162 -28.53 20.37 17.01
C HIS A 162 -29.12 19.04 17.50
N GLU A 163 -29.53 19.06 18.78
CA GLU A 163 -30.23 18.01 19.54
C GLU A 163 -29.44 16.76 19.98
N GLY A 164 -28.81 16.88 21.15
CA GLY A 164 -29.28 16.10 22.31
C GLY A 164 -28.85 14.64 22.49
N ASN A 165 -28.00 14.06 21.63
CA ASN A 165 -27.44 12.73 21.89
C ASN A 165 -26.00 12.61 21.38
N GLU A 166 -25.04 12.91 22.25
CA GLU A 166 -23.60 12.87 21.92
C GLU A 166 -23.13 11.42 21.71
N ASN A 167 -22.92 11.00 20.45
CA ASN A 167 -22.28 9.73 20.15
C ASN A 167 -20.75 9.83 20.46
N PRO A 168 -20.18 8.95 21.30
CA PRO A 168 -18.74 8.96 21.61
C PRO A 168 -17.83 8.76 20.39
N ILE A 169 -18.34 8.20 19.29
CA ILE A 169 -17.65 8.09 18.00
C ILE A 169 -17.43 9.48 17.39
N THR A 170 -18.42 10.36 17.46
CA THR A 170 -18.36 11.72 16.90
C THR A 170 -17.33 12.58 17.64
N LYS A 171 -17.20 12.42 18.98
CA LYS A 171 -16.12 13.05 19.77
C LYS A 171 -14.73 12.52 19.41
N ARG A 172 -14.60 11.21 19.14
CA ARG A 172 -13.32 10.58 18.74
C ARG A 172 -12.84 11.04 17.37
N ILE A 173 -13.76 11.21 16.41
CA ILE A 173 -13.46 11.73 15.07
C ILE A 173 -13.06 13.22 15.15
N PHE A 174 -13.71 14.01 16.02
CA PHE A 174 -13.45 15.46 16.13
C PHE A 174 -12.16 15.84 16.88
N LEU A 175 -11.73 15.05 17.87
CA LEU A 175 -10.50 15.34 18.63
C LEU A 175 -9.21 14.95 17.87
N PHE A 176 -9.35 14.18 16.80
CA PHE A 176 -8.23 13.64 16.02
C PHE A 176 -7.66 14.59 14.96
N CYS A 177 -8.39 15.66 14.62
CA CYS A 177 -8.00 16.64 13.62
C CYS A 177 -6.86 17.59 14.05
N ILE A 178 -6.26 17.40 15.24
CA ILE A 178 -5.22 18.30 15.77
C ILE A 178 -3.80 17.81 15.41
N ASN A 179 -3.61 16.50 15.19
CA ASN A 179 -2.30 15.94 14.84
C ASN A 179 -2.41 14.98 13.64
N ASN A 180 -1.97 15.46 12.49
CA ASN A 180 -2.00 14.75 11.22
C ASN A 180 -1.23 13.42 11.25
N VAL A 181 -0.18 13.32 12.06
CA VAL A 181 0.56 12.07 12.26
C VAL A 181 -0.29 11.02 12.99
N GLU A 182 -0.99 11.43 14.05
CA GLU A 182 -1.85 10.51 14.79
C GLU A 182 -2.99 10.03 13.89
N LEU A 183 -3.63 10.94 13.14
CA LEU A 183 -4.68 10.58 12.16
C LEU A 183 -4.20 9.50 11.19
N TYR A 184 -3.00 9.67 10.64
CA TYR A 184 -2.42 8.66 9.77
C TYR A 184 -2.26 7.31 10.49
N LYS A 185 -1.73 7.29 11.72
CA LYS A 185 -1.59 6.06 12.52
C LYS A 185 -2.93 5.37 12.80
N VAL A 186 -4.00 6.12 13.07
CA VAL A 186 -5.33 5.54 13.27
C VAL A 186 -5.88 4.96 11.99
N LEU A 187 -5.75 5.66 10.85
CA LEU A 187 -6.19 5.09 9.57
C LEU A 187 -5.44 3.80 9.24
N VAL A 188 -4.12 3.76 9.46
CA VAL A 188 -3.32 2.54 9.28
C VAL A 188 -3.79 1.42 10.21
N LYS A 189 -4.08 1.71 11.49
CA LYS A 189 -4.60 0.73 12.46
C LYS A 189 -5.98 0.21 12.09
N GLU A 190 -6.88 1.07 11.65
CA GLU A 190 -8.22 0.68 11.18
C GLU A 190 -8.12 -0.20 9.92
N LEU A 191 -7.30 0.20 8.95
CA LEU A 191 -7.03 -0.57 7.74
C LEU A 191 -6.48 -1.97 8.08
N ALA A 192 -5.47 -2.04 8.95
CA ALA A 192 -4.90 -3.29 9.43
C ALA A 192 -5.94 -4.17 10.15
N GLY A 193 -6.76 -3.58 11.01
CA GLY A 193 -7.81 -4.28 11.74
C GLY A 193 -8.93 -4.83 10.85
N VAL A 194 -9.25 -4.17 9.73
CA VAL A 194 -10.19 -4.72 8.73
C VAL A 194 -9.54 -5.86 7.95
N ILE A 195 -8.29 -5.69 7.50
CA ILE A 195 -7.53 -6.72 6.79
C ILE A 195 -7.38 -7.98 7.65
N ASP A 196 -7.01 -7.84 8.93
CA ASP A 196 -6.88 -8.98 9.84
C ASP A 196 -8.22 -9.71 10.04
N ARG A 197 -9.34 -8.99 10.11
CA ARG A 197 -10.69 -9.59 10.15
C ARG A 197 -11.02 -10.37 8.88
N GLN A 198 -10.52 -9.95 7.72
CA GLN A 198 -10.67 -10.73 6.48
C GLN A 198 -9.82 -12.02 6.51
N PHE A 199 -8.65 -11.99 7.17
CA PHE A 199 -7.78 -13.15 7.30
C PHE A 199 -8.24 -14.16 8.36
N THR A 200 -8.86 -13.73 9.46
CA THR A 200 -9.30 -14.65 10.52
C THR A 200 -10.38 -15.64 10.06
N GLY A 201 -11.22 -15.24 9.09
CA GLY A 201 -12.31 -16.07 8.57
C GLY A 201 -11.94 -17.11 7.52
N ASN A 202 -10.74 -17.08 6.93
CA ASN A 202 -10.40 -17.94 5.80
C ASN A 202 -8.92 -18.41 5.83
N VAL A 203 -8.72 -19.72 5.97
CA VAL A 203 -7.39 -20.37 6.00
C VAL A 203 -6.61 -20.09 4.71
N GLU A 204 -7.28 -20.10 3.56
CA GLU A 204 -6.63 -19.79 2.28
C GLU A 204 -6.15 -18.35 2.26
N SER A 205 -6.99 -17.41 2.70
CA SER A 205 -6.61 -16.00 2.80
C SER A 205 -5.36 -15.86 3.65
N ARG A 206 -5.28 -16.50 4.83
CA ARG A 206 -4.12 -16.36 5.73
C ARG A 206 -2.80 -16.69 5.06
N ALA A 207 -2.78 -17.62 4.11
CA ALA A 207 -1.56 -18.04 3.42
C ALA A 207 -1.11 -17.11 2.29
N LEU A 208 -1.99 -16.24 1.76
CA LEU A 208 -1.71 -15.39 0.59
C LEU A 208 -0.61 -14.36 0.86
N GLY A 209 -0.55 -13.87 2.11
CA GLY A 209 0.35 -12.80 2.52
C GLY A 209 -0.04 -11.44 1.96
N MET A 210 0.82 -10.44 2.20
CA MET A 210 0.60 -9.07 1.76
C MET A 210 1.91 -8.36 1.40
N VAL A 211 1.81 -7.38 0.52
CA VAL A 211 2.89 -6.44 0.19
C VAL A 211 2.42 -5.03 0.53
N ILE A 212 3.17 -4.34 1.38
CA ILE A 212 2.84 -3.03 1.94
C ILE A 212 3.85 -2.03 1.39
N ASN A 213 3.39 -1.14 0.52
CA ASN A 213 4.17 0.00 0.04
C ASN A 213 4.03 1.17 1.03
N THR A 214 5.15 1.84 1.34
CA THR A 214 5.15 3.02 2.21
C THR A 214 5.56 4.27 1.46
N MET A 215 5.20 5.44 2.01
CA MET A 215 5.75 6.72 1.56
C MET A 215 7.27 6.80 1.78
N GLY A 216 7.91 7.76 1.11
CA GLY A 216 9.35 8.02 1.20
C GLY A 216 9.84 8.71 2.48
N TRP A 217 8.98 8.85 3.50
CA TRP A 217 9.28 9.60 4.71
C TRP A 217 10.03 8.73 5.73
N ILE A 218 11.35 8.65 5.57
CA ILE A 218 12.22 7.77 6.37
C ILE A 218 13.04 8.49 7.46
N GLU A 219 12.72 9.75 7.75
CA GLU A 219 13.45 10.57 8.72
C GLU A 219 12.52 11.11 9.83
N GLY A 220 13.07 11.27 11.03
CA GLY A 220 12.36 11.82 12.19
C GLY A 220 11.06 11.08 12.49
N VAL A 221 9.95 11.81 12.55
CA VAL A 221 8.60 11.26 12.80
C VAL A 221 8.18 10.22 11.76
N GLY A 222 8.74 10.26 10.54
CA GLY A 222 8.50 9.25 9.53
C GLY A 222 8.99 7.86 9.94
N TYR A 223 10.08 7.77 10.70
CA TYR A 223 10.59 6.50 11.23
C TYR A 223 9.62 5.89 12.24
N ASP A 224 9.06 6.70 13.14
CA ASP A 224 8.07 6.27 14.13
C ASP A 224 6.75 5.83 13.49
N VAL A 225 6.43 6.38 12.31
CA VAL A 225 5.24 6.03 11.55
C VAL A 225 5.42 4.74 10.74
N ILE A 226 6.64 4.46 10.27
CA ILE A 226 6.98 3.21 9.58
C ILE A 226 7.14 2.05 10.58
N GLY A 227 7.73 2.34 11.74
CA GLY A 227 7.95 1.38 12.83
C GLY A 227 6.76 1.19 13.78
N LEU A 228 5.62 1.83 13.45
CA LEU A 228 4.34 1.84 14.18
C LEU A 228 4.13 0.73 15.21
#